data_AF-A0A545SPA7-F1
#
_entry.id   AF-A0A545SPA7-F1
#
_cell.length_a   1.000
_cell.length_b   1.000
_cell.length_c   1.000
_cell.angle_alpha   90.00
_cell.angle_beta   90.00
_cell.angle_gamma   90.00
#
_symmetry.space_group_name_H-M   'P 1'
#
loop_
_entity.id
_entity.type
_entity.pdbx_description
1 polymer ?
#
loop_
_entity_poly.entity_id
_entity_poly.type
_entity_poly.pdbx_seq_one_letter_code
_entity_poly.pdbx_strand_id
1 'polypeptide(L)'
;MQDPAVQETLLQQGVNLMLLGMGTVFVFLTLLVIAMTLMSAIVQRYFREPEPEVAAPGTGSTPTRSPAGDTQLLAVIKAAIDQHRGKK
;
A
#
# COMPACT_ATOMS: atom_id res chain seq x y z
N MET A 1 25.55 -50.82 -10.08
CA MET A 1 24.56 -50.65 -9.01
C MET A 1 24.19 -49.18 -8.96
N GLN A 2 23.19 -48.74 -9.72
CA GLN A 2 22.51 -47.47 -9.47
C GLN A 2 21.26 -47.84 -8.68
N ASP A 3 21.22 -47.45 -7.40
CA ASP A 3 20.07 -47.69 -6.53
C ASP A 3 18.94 -46.71 -6.88
N PRO A 4 17.76 -47.17 -7.32
CA PRO A 4 16.62 -46.30 -7.65
C PRO A 4 16.13 -45.46 -6.46
N ALA A 5 16.51 -45.81 -5.22
CA ALA A 5 16.23 -45.03 -4.02
C ALA A 5 16.95 -43.66 -3.98
N VAL A 6 18.08 -43.50 -4.70
CA VAL A 6 18.88 -42.27 -4.66
C VAL A 6 18.26 -41.15 -5.52
N GLN A 7 17.58 -41.49 -6.62
CA GLN A 7 16.94 -40.51 -7.51
C GLN A 7 15.79 -39.75 -6.83
N GLU A 8 14.90 -40.47 -6.15
CA GLU A 8 13.79 -39.90 -5.38
C GLU A 8 14.31 -38.90 -4.32
N THR A 9 15.41 -39.26 -3.65
CA THR A 9 16.03 -38.40 -2.63
C THR A 9 16.48 -37.05 -3.21
N LEU A 10 17.10 -37.03 -4.39
CA LEU A 10 17.60 -35.78 -4.97
C LEU A 10 16.48 -34.83 -5.42
N LEU A 11 15.44 -35.36 -6.06
CA LEU A 11 14.28 -34.56 -6.46
C LEU A 11 13.57 -34.00 -5.23
N GLN A 12 13.33 -34.84 -4.23
CA GLN A 12 12.70 -34.46 -2.98
C GLN A 12 13.55 -33.42 -2.21
N GLN A 13 14.88 -33.56 -2.24
CA GLN A 13 15.79 -32.61 -1.62
C GLN A 13 15.85 -31.27 -2.37
N GLY A 14 15.79 -31.28 -3.71
CA GLY A 14 15.70 -30.08 -4.52
C GLY A 14 14.41 -29.29 -4.26
N VAL A 15 13.27 -29.98 -4.18
CA VAL A 15 11.97 -29.35 -3.83
C VAL A 15 12.00 -28.79 -2.41
N ASN A 16 12.59 -29.51 -1.46
CA ASN A 16 12.70 -29.04 -0.07
C ASN A 16 13.58 -27.78 0.02
N LEU A 17 14.68 -27.72 -0.75
CA LEU A 17 15.52 -26.52 -0.88
C LEU A 17 14.77 -25.35 -1.52
N MET A 18 13.98 -25.60 -2.58
CA MET A 18 13.18 -24.57 -3.24
C MET A 18 12.12 -24.01 -2.29
N LEU A 19 11.43 -24.87 -1.54
CA LEU A 19 10.43 -24.48 -0.55
C LEU A 19 11.05 -23.63 0.56
N LEU A 20 12.21 -24.05 1.07
CA LEU A 20 12.95 -23.30 2.09
C LEU A 20 13.44 -21.94 1.56
N GLY A 21 14.02 -21.91 0.35
CA GLY A 21 14.53 -20.68 -0.25
C GLY A 21 13.42 -19.68 -0.57
N MET A 22 12.36 -20.14 -1.23
CA MET A 22 11.22 -19.29 -1.58
C MET A 22 10.44 -18.84 -0.33
N GLY A 23 10.27 -19.73 0.66
CA GLY A 23 9.58 -19.43 1.91
C GLY A 23 10.32 -18.41 2.77
N THR A 24 11.63 -18.54 2.94
CA THR A 24 12.43 -17.58 3.73
C THR A 24 12.44 -16.19 3.11
N VAL A 25 12.58 -16.09 1.78
CA VAL A 25 12.50 -14.81 1.07
C VAL A 25 11.10 -14.20 1.23
N PHE A 26 10.04 -14.99 1.08
CA PHE A 26 8.67 -14.50 1.25
C PHE A 26 8.44 -13.96 2.67
N VAL A 27 8.86 -14.69 3.70
CA VAL A 27 8.76 -14.27 5.10
C VAL A 27 9.58 -13.00 5.34
N PHE A 28 10.80 -12.93 4.80
CA PHE A 28 11.67 -11.76 4.94
C PHE A 28 11.05 -10.51 4.30
N LEU A 29 10.57 -10.61 3.06
CA LEU A 29 9.90 -9.51 2.38
C LEU A 29 8.62 -9.08 3.11
N THR A 30 7.82 -10.04 3.58
CA THR A 30 6.61 -9.75 4.37
C THR A 30 6.96 -9.00 5.65
N LEU A 31 8.01 -9.42 6.37
CA LEU A 31 8.50 -8.71 7.54
C LEU A 31 8.97 -7.28 7.21
N LEU A 32 9.70 -7.10 6.10
CA LEU A 32 10.13 -5.76 5.67
C LEU A 32 8.94 -4.87 5.31
N VAL A 33 7.93 -5.40 4.63
CA VAL A 33 6.71 -4.66 4.30
C VAL A 33 5.99 -4.24 5.58
N ILE A 34 5.81 -5.16 6.53
CA ILE A 34 5.20 -4.87 7.84
C ILE A 34 5.99 -3.79 8.58
N ALA A 35 7.32 -3.89 8.62
CA ALA A 35 8.17 -2.88 9.27
C ALA A 35 8.00 -1.51 8.61
N MET A 36 7.96 -1.44 7.28
CA MET A 36 7.70 -0.21 6.54
C MET A 36 6.29 0.33 6.80
N THR A 37 5.28 -0.54 6.91
CA THR A 37 3.91 -0.11 7.23
C THR A 37 3.81 0.38 8.67
N LEU A 38 4.50 -0.25 9.62
CA LEU A 38 4.61 0.24 11.00
C LEU A 38 5.27 1.60 11.03
N MET A 39 6.38 1.78 10.32
CA MET A 39 7.05 3.08 10.20
C MET A 39 6.06 4.13 9.67
N SER A 40 5.32 3.82 8.61
CA SER A 40 4.30 4.73 8.04
C SER A 40 3.17 5.02 9.04
N ALA A 41 2.67 4.02 9.75
CA ALA A 41 1.59 4.17 10.73
C ALA A 41 2.03 4.95 11.97
N ILE A 42 3.26 4.72 12.44
CA ILE A 42 3.89 5.46 13.53
C ILE A 42 4.05 6.91 13.10
N VAL A 43 4.60 7.18 11.91
CA VAL A 43 4.74 8.55 11.40
C VAL A 43 3.38 9.25 11.34
N GLN A 44 2.36 8.63 10.74
CA GLN A 44 1.00 9.22 10.68
C GLN A 44 0.34 9.40 12.06
N ARG A 45 0.65 8.55 13.05
CA ARG A 45 0.07 8.61 14.40
C ARG A 45 0.76 9.66 15.27
N TYR A 46 2.09 9.77 15.19
CA TYR A 46 2.90 10.63 16.04
C TYR A 46 3.18 12.01 15.43
N PHE A 47 3.27 12.11 14.10
CA PHE A 47 3.40 13.37 13.35
C PHE A 47 2.06 13.79 12.74
N ARG A 48 0.96 13.72 13.51
CA ARG A 48 -0.26 14.48 13.20
C ARG A 48 0.00 15.98 13.39
N GLU A 49 0.89 16.53 12.57
CA GLU A 49 0.75 17.91 12.13
C GLU A 49 -0.57 17.94 11.34
N PRO A 50 -1.46 18.92 11.55
CA PRO A 50 -2.68 19.06 10.76
C PRO A 50 -2.31 19.54 9.35
N GLU A 51 -1.67 18.69 8.57
CA GLU A 51 -1.53 18.91 7.15
C GLU A 51 -2.89 18.55 6.53
N PRO A 52 -3.55 19.48 5.81
CA PRO A 52 -4.82 19.19 5.17
C PRO A 52 -4.61 17.98 4.27
N GLU A 53 -5.57 17.04 4.29
CA GLU A 53 -5.59 15.87 3.42
C GLU A 53 -5.35 16.27 1.96
N VAL A 54 -4.09 16.35 1.53
CA VAL A 54 -3.75 16.24 0.12
C VAL A 54 -3.68 14.75 -0.12
N ALA A 55 -4.85 14.17 -0.37
CA ALA A 55 -5.00 12.78 -0.75
C ALA A 55 -3.97 12.46 -1.83
N ALA A 56 -3.01 11.61 -1.50
CA ALA A 56 -2.15 10.99 -2.49
C ALA A 56 -3.06 10.31 -3.54
N PRO A 57 -2.80 10.46 -4.85
CA PRO A 57 -3.59 9.79 -5.87
C PRO A 57 -3.26 8.28 -5.83
N GLY A 58 -3.92 7.58 -4.91
CA GLY A 58 -3.95 6.13 -4.84
C GLY A 58 -4.74 5.60 -6.03
N THR A 59 -4.05 4.84 -6.87
CA THR A 59 -4.60 4.05 -7.96
C THR A 59 -5.86 3.30 -7.56
N GLY A 60 -6.95 3.58 -8.28
CA GLY A 60 -8.06 2.63 -8.47
C GLY A 60 -9.16 2.63 -7.41
N SER A 61 -9.97 3.69 -7.38
CA SER A 61 -11.37 3.56 -6.99
C SER A 61 -12.18 4.65 -7.67
N THR A 62 -13.08 4.23 -8.56
CA THR A 62 -14.11 5.04 -9.23
C THR A 62 -14.75 6.01 -8.24
N PRO A 63 -14.88 7.31 -8.55
CA PRO A 63 -15.60 8.23 -7.69
C PRO A 63 -17.08 7.89 -7.83
N THR A 64 -17.62 7.08 -6.93
CA THR A 64 -19.06 7.14 -6.66
C THR A 64 -19.32 8.57 -6.19
N ARG A 65 -19.95 9.36 -7.07
CA ARG A 65 -20.45 10.71 -6.76
C ARG A 65 -21.41 10.59 -5.60
N SER A 66 -20.87 10.69 -4.39
CA SER A 66 -21.68 10.86 -3.20
C SER A 66 -22.20 12.30 -3.23
N PRO A 67 -23.50 12.54 -2.95
CA PRO A 67 -24.08 13.89 -2.95
C PRO A 67 -23.37 14.86 -1.99
N ALA A 68 -22.62 14.33 -1.01
CA ALA A 68 -21.71 15.09 -0.16
C ALA A 68 -20.53 15.72 -0.94
N GLY A 69 -19.96 15.01 -1.92
CA GLY A 69 -18.85 15.50 -2.74
C GLY A 69 -19.26 16.66 -3.64
N ASP A 70 -20.45 16.59 -4.24
CA ASP A 70 -20.98 17.67 -5.09
C ASP A 70 -21.24 18.94 -4.27
N THR A 71 -21.76 18.79 -3.05
CA THR A 71 -22.00 19.91 -2.13
C THR A 71 -20.68 20.59 -1.69
N GLN A 72 -19.66 19.78 -1.40
CA GLN A 72 -18.33 20.27 -1.04
C GLN A 72 -17.65 20.98 -2.21
N LEU A 73 -17.74 20.43 -3.43
CA LEU A 73 -17.20 21.05 -4.63
C LEU A 73 -17.88 22.40 -4.93
N LEU A 74 -19.21 22.49 -4.80
CA LEU A 74 -19.95 23.74 -4.97
C LEU A 74 -19.54 24.79 -3.93
N ALA A 75 -19.33 24.39 -2.67
CA ALA A 75 -18.87 25.30 -1.63
C ALA A 75 -17.46 25.86 -1.91
N VAL A 76 -16.53 25.01 -2.38
CA VAL A 76 -15.17 25.41 -2.74
C VAL A 76 -15.16 26.35 -3.96
N ILE A 77 -15.96 26.06 -4.99
CA ILE A 77 -16.07 26.93 -6.18
C ILE A 77 -16.65 28.30 -5.80
N LYS A 78 -17.68 28.34 -4.95
CA LYS A 78 -18.25 29.60 -4.46
C LYS A 78 -17.21 30.41 -3.68
N ALA A 79 -16.49 29.78 -2.75
CA ALA A 79 -15.43 30.43 -1.98
C ALA A 79 -14.31 30.98 -2.87
N ALA A 80 -13.90 30.22 -3.90
CA ALA A 80 -12.90 30.67 -4.86
C ALA A 80 -13.35 31.88 -5.69
N ILE A 81 -14.61 31.91 -6.13
CA ILE A 81 -15.19 33.04 -6.87
C ILE A 81 -15.29 34.28 -5.98
N ASP A 82 -15.81 34.15 -4.76
CA ASP A 82 -15.90 35.25 -3.81
C ASP A 82 -14.51 35.83 -3.49
N GLN A 83 -13.52 34.96 -3.29
CA GLN A 83 -12.12 35.36 -3.05
C GLN A 83 -11.49 36.09 -4.24
N HIS A 84 -11.86 35.75 -5.48
CA HIS A 84 -11.38 36.42 -6.69
C HIS A 84 -12.08 37.78 -6.89
N ARG A 85 -13.37 37.88 -6.57
CA ARG A 85 -14.16 39.12 -6.69
C ARG A 85 -13.79 40.16 -5.63
N GLY A 86 -13.38 39.72 -4.45
CA GLY A 86 -12.88 40.60 -3.37
C GLY A 86 -11.43 41.05 -3.54
N LYS A 87 -10.70 40.54 -4.56
CA LYS A 87 -9.31 40.88 -4.86
C LYS A 87 -9.14 41.91 -5.99
N LYS A 88 -10.16 42.75 -6.20
CA LYS A 88 -9.98 44.01 -6.93
C LYS A 88 -9.17 45.00 -6.10
#